data_AF-V4T805-F1
#
_entry.id   AF-V4T805-F1
#
_cell.length_a   1.000
_cell.length_b   1.000
_cell.length_c   1.000
_cell.angle_alpha   90.00
_cell.angle_beta   90.00
_cell.angle_gamma   90.00
#
_symmetry.space_group_name_H-M   'P 1'
#
loop_
_entity.id
_entity.type
_entity.pdbx_description
1 polymer ?
#
loop_
_entity_poly.entity_id
_entity_poly.type
_entity_poly.pdbx_seq_one_letter_code
_entity_poly.pdbx_strand_id
1 'polypeptide(L)'
;FCKEKPVVLSTSPCTPKTHWSQTIITFREPIALALGNLGADGSTAVGTDTCPARRIHLRVSIARGAVHRSIDISLETAGVGPDGHKRSWPAQIFNLS
;
A
#
# COMPACT_ATOMS: atom_id res chain seq x y z
N PHE A 1 -5.99 -33.80 -2.11
CA PHE A 1 -5.02 -32.80 -1.58
C PHE A 1 -3.85 -33.55 -0.97
N CYS A 2 -2.64 -33.45 -1.53
CA CYS A 2 -1.46 -34.16 -1.02
C CYS A 2 -0.74 -33.25 -0.01
N LYS A 3 -0.79 -33.58 1.29
CA LYS A 3 -0.12 -32.78 2.34
C LYS A 3 1.40 -32.73 2.17
N GLU A 4 1.98 -33.76 1.54
CA GLU A 4 3.43 -33.90 1.35
C GLU A 4 3.95 -33.07 0.16
N LYS A 5 3.08 -32.75 -0.79
CA LYS A 5 3.41 -31.97 -1.99
C LYS A 5 2.33 -30.94 -2.28
N PRO A 6 2.27 -29.83 -1.52
CA PRO A 6 1.34 -28.76 -1.79
C PRO A 6 1.65 -28.13 -3.16
N VAL A 7 0.61 -27.85 -3.93
CA VAL A 7 0.72 -27.09 -5.18
C VAL A 7 0.38 -25.64 -4.89
N VAL A 8 1.27 -24.73 -5.32
CA VAL A 8 1.07 -23.29 -5.17
C VAL A 8 0.49 -22.74 -6.47
N LEU A 9 -0.72 -22.20 -6.40
CA LEU A 9 -1.30 -21.36 -7.45
C LEU A 9 -1.05 -19.90 -7.07
N SER A 10 -0.24 -19.21 -7.86
CA SER A 10 0.13 -17.80 -7.62
C SER A 10 -0.52 -16.88 -8.64
N THR A 11 -0.98 -15.71 -8.18
CA THR A 11 -1.42 -14.58 -9.00
C THR A 11 -0.46 -13.39 -8.93
N SER A 12 0.74 -13.59 -8.35
CA SER A 12 1.80 -12.58 -8.27
C SER A 12 2.16 -12.03 -9.65
N PRO A 13 2.48 -10.72 -9.76
CA PRO A 13 2.96 -10.14 -11.01
C PRO A 13 4.29 -10.77 -11.49
N CYS A 14 5.03 -11.43 -10.61
CA CYS A 14 6.28 -12.12 -10.93
C CYS A 14 6.08 -13.58 -11.40
N THR A 15 4.83 -14.03 -11.52
CA THR A 15 4.46 -15.39 -11.96
C THR A 15 3.64 -15.33 -13.25
N PRO A 16 3.46 -16.46 -13.97
CA PRO A 16 2.64 -16.48 -15.19
C PRO A 16 1.26 -15.87 -14.98
N LYS A 17 0.79 -15.10 -15.98
CA LYS A 17 -0.48 -14.39 -15.90
C LYS A 17 -1.64 -15.36 -15.75
N THR A 18 -2.61 -14.95 -14.93
CA THR A 18 -3.88 -15.66 -14.74
C THR A 18 -5.04 -14.72 -15.08
N HIS A 19 -6.25 -15.25 -15.24
CA HIS A 19 -7.44 -14.44 -15.49
C HIS A 19 -7.85 -13.54 -14.31
N TRP A 20 -7.38 -13.83 -13.08
CA TRP A 20 -7.65 -13.00 -11.90
C TRP A 20 -6.92 -11.66 -11.89
N SER A 21 -5.81 -11.53 -12.64
CA SER A 21 -4.95 -10.32 -12.64
C SER A 21 -4.53 -9.90 -11.21
N GLN A 22 -4.25 -8.61 -10.99
CA GLN A 22 -3.96 -8.02 -9.68
C GLN A 22 -4.93 -6.88 -9.38
N THR A 23 -5.24 -6.68 -8.10
CA THR A 23 -6.01 -5.52 -7.64
C THR A 23 -5.05 -4.38 -7.30
N ILE A 24 -5.26 -3.21 -7.91
CA ILE A 24 -4.46 -2.01 -7.66
C ILE A 24 -5.24 -1.08 -6.72
N ILE A 25 -4.60 -0.65 -5.64
CA ILE A 25 -5.14 0.32 -4.69
C ILE A 25 -4.23 1.56 -4.73
N THR A 26 -4.79 2.72 -5.06
CA THR A 26 -4.03 3.96 -5.27
C THR A 26 -4.12 4.89 -4.07
N PHE A 27 -3.03 5.61 -3.79
CA PHE A 27 -3.07 6.75 -2.86
C PHE A 27 -3.90 7.91 -3.46
N ARG A 28 -4.45 8.77 -2.61
CA ARG A 28 -5.16 9.99 -3.07
C ARG A 28 -4.24 10.98 -3.78
N GLU A 29 -2.99 11.03 -3.35
CA GLU A 29 -1.94 11.86 -3.94
C GLU A 29 -0.64 11.04 -4.05
N PRO A 30 0.22 11.33 -5.04
CA PRO A 30 1.55 10.74 -5.10
C PRO A 30 2.34 11.02 -3.82
N ILE A 31 3.13 10.04 -3.39
CA ILE A 31 4.03 10.17 -2.22
C ILE A 31 5.45 9.96 -2.73
N ALA A 32 6.28 10.99 -2.68
CA ALA A 32 7.68 10.89 -3.05
C ALA A 32 8.45 9.97 -2.08
N LEU A 33 9.33 9.13 -2.61
CA LEU A 33 10.09 8.13 -1.85
C LEU A 33 11.59 8.29 -2.09
N ALA A 34 12.38 8.23 -1.02
CA ALA A 34 13.83 8.32 -1.08
C ALA A 34 14.42 6.93 -1.39
N LEU A 35 15.27 6.84 -2.40
CA LEU A 35 16.08 5.66 -2.68
C LEU A 35 17.41 5.78 -1.90
N GLY A 36 17.38 5.49 -0.59
CA GLY A 36 18.56 5.54 0.28
C GLY A 36 18.58 6.72 1.26
N ASN A 37 19.74 6.97 1.86
CA ASN A 37 19.94 8.06 2.84
C ASN A 37 20.25 9.38 2.11
N LEU A 38 19.25 9.94 1.42
CA LEU A 38 19.33 11.32 0.96
C LEU A 38 19.09 12.24 2.16
N GLY A 39 19.97 13.23 2.34
CA GLY A 39 19.75 14.31 3.30
C GLY A 39 18.47 15.04 2.91
N ALA A 40 17.48 15.03 3.80
CA ALA A 40 16.25 15.79 3.60
C ALA A 40 16.33 17.11 4.36
N ASP A 41 15.70 18.12 3.79
CA ASP A 41 15.38 19.33 4.52
C ASP A 41 14.19 19.01 5.44
N GLY A 42 14.46 18.81 6.74
CA GLY A 42 13.46 18.41 7.74
C GLY A 42 12.34 19.44 7.97
N SER A 43 12.41 20.60 7.30
CA SER A 43 11.40 21.66 7.41
C SER A 43 10.16 21.46 6.54
N THR A 44 10.17 20.53 5.56
CA THR A 44 9.02 20.33 4.65
C THR A 44 8.22 19.06 4.95
N ALA A 45 6.99 19.00 4.46
CA ALA A 45 6.11 17.86 4.70
C ALA A 45 6.66 16.57 4.06
N VAL A 46 6.68 15.49 4.84
CA VAL A 46 7.10 14.16 4.38
C VAL A 46 6.26 13.71 3.16
N GLY A 47 6.92 13.06 2.20
CA GLY A 47 6.29 12.56 0.97
C GLY A 47 6.23 13.58 -0.16
N THR A 48 6.97 14.69 -0.04
CA THR A 48 7.18 15.68 -1.10
C THR A 48 8.56 15.49 -1.74
N ASP A 49 8.81 16.10 -2.89
CA ASP A 49 10.12 15.99 -3.55
C ASP A 49 11.27 16.58 -2.72
N THR A 50 10.98 17.56 -1.84
CA THR A 50 11.98 18.19 -0.96
C THR A 50 12.18 17.46 0.37
N CYS A 51 11.17 16.70 0.83
CA CYS A 51 11.28 15.78 1.97
C CYS A 51 10.63 14.44 1.60
N PRO A 52 11.30 13.62 0.77
CA PRO A 52 10.77 12.33 0.35
C PRO A 52 10.69 11.37 1.53
N ALA A 53 9.65 10.53 1.57
CA ALA A 53 9.51 9.54 2.62
C ALA A 53 10.61 8.47 2.49
N ARG A 54 11.26 8.12 3.60
CA ARG A 54 12.20 7.00 3.67
C ARG A 54 11.49 5.65 3.71
N ARG A 55 10.28 5.62 4.26
CA ARG A 55 9.41 4.44 4.28
C ARG A 55 7.95 4.84 4.38
N ILE A 56 7.08 3.94 3.92
CA ILE A 56 5.63 4.04 4.09
C ILE A 56 5.17 2.90 5.00
N HIS A 57 4.33 3.25 5.96
CA HIS A 57 3.56 2.35 6.81
C HIS A 57 2.14 2.31 6.31
N LEU A 58 1.68 1.11 5.96
CA LEU A 58 0.32 0.85 5.51
C LEU A 58 -0.38 -0.06 6.49
N ARG A 59 -1.64 0.24 6.80
CA ARG A 59 -2.57 -0.71 7.39
C ARG A 59 -3.69 -0.93 6.38
N VAL A 60 -3.79 -2.17 5.90
CA VAL A 60 -4.84 -2.62 4.99
C VAL A 60 -5.80 -3.48 5.80
N SER A 61 -7.09 -3.16 5.80
CA SER A 61 -8.13 -3.97 6.42
C SER A 61 -9.20 -4.31 5.39
N ILE A 62 -9.79 -5.50 5.49
CA ILE A 62 -10.83 -5.98 4.59
C ILE A 62 -12.01 -6.43 5.43
N ALA A 63 -13.20 -5.95 5.08
CA ALA A 63 -14.45 -6.34 5.72
C ALA A 63 -15.51 -6.71 4.65
N ARG A 64 -16.51 -7.48 5.05
CA ARG A 64 -17.70 -7.72 4.21
C ARG A 64 -18.39 -6.38 3.98
N GLY A 65 -18.67 -6.07 2.72
CA GLY A 65 -19.43 -4.88 2.36
C GLY A 65 -20.91 -5.00 2.71
N ALA A 66 -21.62 -3.88 2.66
CA ALA A 66 -23.06 -3.82 2.95
C ALA A 66 -23.90 -4.56 1.88
N VAL A 67 -23.41 -4.66 0.65
CA VAL A 67 -24.07 -5.32 -0.48
C VAL A 67 -23.61 -6.78 -0.58
N HIS A 68 -24.51 -7.67 -1.02
CA HIS A 68 -24.16 -9.08 -1.21
C HIS A 68 -22.99 -9.22 -2.20
N ARG A 69 -21.96 -9.99 -1.77
CA ARG A 69 -20.70 -10.22 -2.51
C ARG A 69 -19.79 -9.01 -2.68
N SER A 70 -20.03 -7.91 -1.98
CA SER A 70 -19.06 -6.81 -1.94
C SER A 70 -18.12 -6.92 -0.74
N ILE A 71 -16.94 -6.29 -0.88
CA ILE A 71 -15.98 -6.10 0.19
C ILE A 71 -15.62 -4.61 0.30
N ASP A 72 -15.45 -4.16 1.54
CA ASP A 72 -14.88 -2.85 1.83
C ASP A 72 -13.42 -3.04 2.24
N ILE A 73 -12.54 -2.28 1.60
CA ILE A 73 -11.10 -2.27 1.88
C ILE A 73 -10.75 -0.89 2.44
N SER A 74 -10.18 -0.85 3.65
CA SER A 74 -9.60 0.38 4.20
C SER A 74 -8.08 0.40 4.01
N LEU A 75 -7.55 1.58 3.70
CA LEU A 75 -6.13 1.85 3.59
C LEU A 75 -5.78 3.06 4.46
N GLU A 76 -5.01 2.83 5.51
CA GLU A 76 -4.39 3.88 6.32
C GLU A 76 -2.91 3.98 5.95
N THR A 77 -2.46 5.20 5.70
CA THR A 77 -1.12 5.47 5.16
C THR A 77 -0.40 6.46 6.05
N ALA A 78 0.83 6.13 6.45
CA ALA A 78 1.74 7.04 7.12
C ALA A 78 3.14 6.96 6.49
N GLY A 79 3.76 8.10 6.26
CA GLY A 79 5.08 8.25 5.68
C GLY A 79 6.04 8.66 6.77
N VAL A 80 7.25 8.11 6.75
CA VAL A 80 8.30 8.44 7.71
C VAL A 80 9.45 9.08 6.96
N GLY A 81 9.79 10.31 7.32
CA GLY A 81 10.91 11.06 6.78
C GLY A 81 12.27 10.51 7.23
N PRO A 82 13.39 11.00 6.67
CA PRO A 82 14.73 10.57 7.06
C PRO A 82 15.10 10.88 8.52
N ASP A 83 14.55 11.97 9.05
CA ASP A 83 14.65 12.44 10.43
C ASP A 83 13.73 11.69 11.42
N GLY A 84 12.91 10.76 10.92
CA GLY A 84 11.95 10.00 11.72
C GLY A 84 10.60 10.70 11.92
N HIS A 85 10.43 11.94 11.44
CA HIS A 85 9.15 12.63 11.47
C HIS A 85 8.11 11.87 10.63
N LYS A 86 6.86 11.89 11.09
CA LYS A 86 5.76 11.16 10.45
C LYS A 86 4.73 12.11 9.87
N ARG A 87 4.23 11.79 8.69
CA ARG A 87 3.02 12.38 8.11
C ARG A 87 2.00 11.27 7.90
N SER A 88 0.79 11.47 8.40
CA SER A 88 -0.34 10.56 8.16
C SER A 88 -1.28 11.16 7.12
N TRP A 89 -1.79 10.33 6.22
CA TRP A 89 -2.84 10.70 5.28
C TRP A 89 -4.20 10.24 5.79
N PRO A 90 -5.30 10.92 5.39
CA PRO A 90 -6.64 10.46 5.69
C PRO A 90 -6.86 9.02 5.18
N ALA A 91 -7.56 8.21 5.97
CA ALA A 91 -7.92 6.86 5.57
C ALA A 91 -8.72 6.86 4.26
N GLN A 92 -8.43 5.91 3.38
CA GLN A 92 -9.18 5.66 2.15
C GLN A 92 -10.03 4.41 2.30
N ILE A 93 -11.26 4.46 1.79
CA ILE A 93 -12.16 3.31 1.72
C ILE A 93 -12.42 3.02 0.24
N PHE A 94 -12.28 1.76 -0.13
CA PHE A 94 -12.58 1.25 -1.46
C PHE A 94 -13.67 0.20 -1.32
N ASN A 95 -14.72 0.31 -2.12
CA ASN A 95 -15.75 -0.72 -2.22
C ASN A 95 -15.52 -1.50 -3.52
N LEU A 96 -15.39 -2.83 -3.40
CA LEU A 96 -15.36 -3.73 -4.56
C LEU A 96 -16.66 -4.52 -4.51
N SER A 97 -17.53 -4.32 -5.50
CA SER A 97 -18.85 -4.95 -5.62
C SER A 97 -18.93 -5.94 -6.76
#